data_AF-A0A9E2HHG7-F1
#
_entry.id   AF-A0A9E2HHG7-F1
#
_cell.length_a   1.000
_cell.length_b   1.000
_cell.length_c   1.000
_cell.angle_alpha   90.00
_cell.angle_beta   90.00
_cell.angle_gamma   90.00
#
_symmetry.space_group_name_H-M   'P 1'
#
loop_
_entity.id
_entity.type
_entity.pdbx_description
1 polymer ?
#
loop_
_entity_poly.entity_id
_entity_poly.type
_entity_poly.pdbx_seq_one_letter_code
_entity_poly.pdbx_strand_id
1 'polypeptide(L)'
;MTDVVKLLRESGGSIALRFAFVGPAIFLLAVGGVDLLAVNRSQDRLQSIADGAAAAGAGGADVAAARSRAAEFVAGEMRQWPGAPAYEADYEIVEQAGRRQLRVVLRGHRPSFLANMLPPGGWHFTGESRPTSI
;
A
#
# COMPACT_ATOMS: atom_id res chain seq x y z
N MET A 1 -45.10 35.75 14.39
CA MET A 1 -43.76 35.16 14.65
C MET A 1 -43.69 33.67 14.29
N THR A 2 -44.67 33.12 13.57
CA THR A 2 -44.80 31.68 13.29
C THR A 2 -44.38 31.31 11.86
N ASP A 3 -44.41 32.26 10.92
CA ASP A 3 -44.10 32.02 9.49
C ASP A 3 -42.60 31.96 9.17
N VAL A 4 -41.76 32.74 9.88
CA VAL A 4 -40.30 32.73 9.69
C VAL A 4 -39.70 31.37 10.09
N VAL A 5 -40.24 30.74 11.13
CA VAL A 5 -39.80 29.41 11.59
C VAL A 5 -40.20 28.33 10.58
N LYS A 6 -41.33 28.47 9.88
CA LYS A 6 -41.79 27.52 8.85
C LYS A 6 -40.94 27.59 7.57
N LEU A 7 -40.62 28.80 7.10
CA LEU A 7 -39.74 29.03 5.93
C LEU A 7 -38.30 28.55 6.16
N LEU A 8 -37.74 28.78 7.36
CA LEU A 8 -36.42 28.25 7.74
C LEU A 8 -36.42 26.72 7.83
N ARG A 9 -37.52 26.12 8.27
CA ARG A 9 -37.70 24.66 8.35
C ARG A 9 -37.89 24.01 6.98
N GLU A 10 -38.59 24.66 6.05
CA GLU A 10 -38.72 24.20 4.65
C GLU A 10 -37.41 24.33 3.87
N SER A 11 -36.66 25.42 4.09
CA SER A 11 -35.34 25.63 3.47
C SER A 11 -34.28 24.66 4.03
N GLY A 12 -34.32 24.40 5.34
CA GLY A 12 -33.46 23.41 6.01
C GLY A 12 -33.79 21.97 5.63
N GLY A 13 -35.06 21.66 5.35
CA GLY A 13 -35.50 20.33 4.90
C GLY A 13 -34.88 19.92 3.57
N SER A 14 -34.82 20.82 2.59
CA SER A 14 -34.20 20.55 1.29
C SER A 14 -32.67 20.38 1.39
N ILE A 15 -32.02 21.20 2.22
CA ILE A 15 -30.58 21.10 2.47
C ILE A 15 -30.24 19.80 3.20
N ALA A 16 -30.98 19.46 4.26
CA ALA A 16 -30.81 18.21 4.98
C ALA A 16 -31.04 16.99 4.09
N LEU A 17 -32.04 17.05 3.20
CA LEU A 17 -32.32 15.99 2.23
C LEU A 17 -31.16 15.83 1.22
N ARG A 18 -30.62 16.94 0.71
CA ARG A 18 -29.43 16.91 -0.17
C ARG A 18 -28.21 16.33 0.54
N PHE A 19 -27.96 16.68 1.80
CA PHE A 19 -26.88 16.07 2.58
C PHE A 19 -27.13 14.60 2.88
N ALA A 20 -28.38 14.18 3.12
CA ALA A 20 -28.70 12.77 3.33
C ALA A 20 -28.46 11.92 2.07
N PHE A 21 -28.72 12.46 0.88
CA PHE A 21 -28.49 11.75 -0.38
C PHE A 21 -27.04 11.84 -0.88
N VAL A 22 -26.41 13.01 -0.81
CA VAL A 22 -25.09 13.27 -1.40
C VAL A 22 -23.96 13.06 -0.39
N GLY A 23 -24.22 13.33 0.89
CA GLY A 23 -23.23 13.22 1.97
C GLY A 23 -22.59 11.84 2.08
N PRO A 24 -23.35 10.73 2.06
CA PRO A 24 -22.77 9.39 2.08
C PRO A 24 -21.82 9.13 0.91
N ALA A 25 -22.17 9.58 -0.29
CA ALA A 25 -21.34 9.39 -1.48
C ALA A 25 -20.04 10.18 -1.39
N ILE A 26 -20.09 11.46 -0.99
CA ILE A 26 -18.89 12.29 -0.80
C ILE A 26 -18.00 11.70 0.30
N PHE A 27 -18.60 11.24 1.39
CA PHE A 27 -17.87 10.61 2.49
C PHE A 27 -17.10 9.37 2.03
N LEU A 28 -17.75 8.47 1.29
CA LEU A 28 -17.10 7.28 0.74
C LEU A 28 -15.97 7.62 -0.24
N LEU A 29 -16.15 8.64 -1.09
CA LEU A 29 -15.11 9.10 -2.00
C LEU A 29 -13.90 9.67 -1.25
N ALA A 30 -14.13 10.45 -0.19
CA ALA A 30 -13.06 11.02 0.62
C ALA A 30 -12.27 9.92 1.35
N VAL A 31 -12.96 8.99 2.02
CA VAL A 31 -12.33 7.89 2.75
C VAL A 31 -11.59 6.95 1.78
N GLY A 32 -12.22 6.57 0.67
CA GLY A 32 -11.61 5.72 -0.34
C GLY A 32 -10.37 6.36 -1.00
N GLY A 33 -10.41 7.66 -1.26
CA GLY A 33 -9.26 8.39 -1.80
C GLY A 33 -8.05 8.42 -0.85
N VAL A 34 -8.30 8.62 0.45
CA VAL A 34 -7.24 8.56 1.47
C VAL A 34 -6.65 7.15 1.57
N ASP A 35 -7.49 6.11 1.53
CA ASP A 35 -7.02 4.72 1.59
C ASP A 35 -6.16 4.36 0.38
N LEU A 36 -6.60 4.72 -0.83
CA LEU A 36 -5.84 4.53 -2.07
C LEU A 36 -4.46 5.21 -2.03
N LEU A 37 -4.38 6.44 -1.53
CA LEU A 37 -3.11 7.14 -1.36
C LEU A 37 -2.18 6.41 -0.37
N ALA A 38 -2.75 5.88 0.72
CA ALA A 38 -1.98 5.14 1.72
C ALA A 38 -1.45 3.80 1.16
N VAL A 39 -2.24 3.12 0.34
CA VAL A 39 -1.84 1.89 -0.36
C VAL A 39 -0.76 2.18 -1.38
N ASN A 40 -0.93 3.22 -2.21
CA ASN A 40 0.05 3.59 -3.23
C ASN A 40 1.42 3.91 -2.60
N ARG A 41 1.44 4.69 -1.51
CA ARG A 41 2.69 4.96 -0.76
C ARG A 41 3.32 3.69 -0.18
N SER A 42 2.50 2.73 0.25
CA SER A 42 2.99 1.46 0.78
C SER A 42 3.60 0.59 -0.32
N GLN A 43 2.99 0.60 -1.51
CA GLN A 43 3.52 -0.07 -2.69
C GLN A 43 4.85 0.54 -3.14
N ASP A 44 4.95 1.86 -3.26
CA ASP A 44 6.19 2.55 -3.64
C ASP A 44 7.32 2.24 -2.65
N ARG A 45 7.02 2.22 -1.35
CA ARG A 45 7.99 1.88 -0.31
C ARG A 45 8.44 0.43 -0.40
N LEU A 46 7.51 -0.52 -0.61
CA LEU A 46 7.86 -1.93 -0.79
C LEU A 46 8.74 -2.18 -2.00
N GLN A 47 8.45 -1.49 -3.11
CA GLN A 47 9.28 -1.53 -4.31
C GLN A 47 10.70 -1.06 -3.99
N SER A 48 10.84 0.08 -3.31
CA SER A 48 12.15 0.59 -2.90
C SER A 48 12.90 -0.35 -1.95
N ILE A 49 12.20 -1.04 -1.03
CA ILE A 49 12.81 -2.04 -0.15
C ILE A 49 13.27 -3.26 -0.95
N ALA A 50 12.48 -3.73 -1.92
CA ALA A 50 12.85 -4.85 -2.78
C ALA A 50 14.09 -4.54 -3.63
N ASP A 51 14.13 -3.35 -4.25
CA ASP A 51 15.29 -2.89 -5.02
C ASP A 51 16.53 -2.73 -4.13
N GLY A 52 16.38 -2.17 -2.93
CA GLY A 52 17.46 -2.06 -1.93
C GLY A 52 17.97 -3.42 -1.44
N ALA A 53 17.07 -4.38 -1.23
CA ALA A 53 17.41 -5.74 -0.81
C ALA A 53 18.18 -6.51 -1.90
N ALA A 54 17.77 -6.36 -3.17
CA ALA A 54 18.49 -6.91 -4.30
C ALA A 54 19.91 -6.34 -4.38
N ALA A 55 20.07 -5.02 -4.22
CA ALA A 55 21.37 -4.36 -4.19
C ALA A 55 22.22 -4.81 -2.98
N ALA A 56 21.61 -4.95 -1.80
CA ALA A 56 22.30 -5.42 -0.60
C ALA A 56 22.82 -6.86 -0.75
N GLY A 57 22.06 -7.73 -1.42
CA GLY A 57 22.42 -9.12 -1.70
C GLY A 57 23.45 -9.30 -2.83
N ALA A 58 23.60 -8.33 -3.74
CA ALA A 58 24.46 -8.43 -4.93
C ALA A 58 25.96 -8.64 -4.63
N GLY A 59 26.42 -8.32 -3.41
CA GLY A 59 27.80 -8.52 -2.97
C GLY A 59 28.07 -9.83 -2.22
N GLY A 60 27.09 -10.74 -2.14
CA GLY A 60 27.26 -12.02 -1.45
C GLY A 60 28.28 -12.94 -2.14
N ALA A 61 29.15 -13.57 -1.34
CA ALA A 61 30.15 -14.52 -1.85
C ALA A 61 29.51 -15.80 -2.43
N ASP A 62 28.31 -16.16 -1.95
CA ASP A 62 27.49 -17.26 -2.44
C ASP A 62 25.99 -16.94 -2.37
N VAL A 63 25.17 -17.85 -2.89
CA VAL A 63 23.71 -17.72 -2.99
C VAL A 63 23.04 -17.59 -1.61
N ALA A 64 23.50 -18.37 -0.63
CA ALA A 64 22.92 -18.38 0.70
C ALA A 64 23.23 -17.07 1.45
N ALA A 65 24.46 -16.57 1.32
CA ALA A 65 24.90 -15.30 1.86
C ALA A 65 24.17 -14.11 1.21
N ALA A 66 24.00 -14.14 -0.13
CA ALA A 66 23.23 -13.13 -0.84
C ALA A 66 21.77 -13.08 -0.35
N ARG A 67 21.14 -14.25 -0.17
CA ARG A 67 19.77 -14.35 0.37
C ARG A 67 19.68 -13.89 1.82
N SER A 68 20.60 -14.30 2.69
CA SER A 68 20.61 -13.90 4.11
C SER A 68 20.74 -12.38 4.24
N ARG A 69 21.65 -11.78 3.46
CA ARG A 69 21.90 -10.34 3.50
C ARG A 69 20.71 -9.53 2.99
N ALA A 70 20.05 -9.99 1.93
CA ALA A 70 18.81 -9.39 1.46
C ALA A 70 17.68 -9.54 2.48
N ALA A 71 17.56 -10.69 3.14
CA ALA A 71 16.58 -10.93 4.19
C ALA A 71 16.79 -10.02 5.42
N GLU A 72 18.04 -9.86 5.85
CA GLU A 72 18.40 -8.95 6.95
C GLU A 72 18.07 -7.49 6.61
N PHE A 73 18.36 -7.08 5.37
CA PHE A 73 18.01 -5.73 4.88
C PHE A 73 16.50 -5.50 4.92
N VAL A 74 15.70 -6.40 4.34
CA VAL A 74 14.23 -6.32 4.35
C VAL A 74 13.71 -6.29 5.80
N ALA A 75 14.20 -7.19 6.65
CA ALA A 75 13.78 -7.24 8.05
C ALA A 75 14.14 -5.97 8.84
N GLY A 76 15.25 -5.31 8.49
CA GLY A 76 15.65 -4.02 9.07
C GLY A 76 14.74 -2.87 8.63
N GLU A 77 14.47 -2.76 7.34
CA GLU A 77 13.57 -1.74 6.77
C GLU A 77 12.14 -1.89 7.29
N MET A 78 11.63 -3.12 7.35
CA MET A 78 10.29 -3.41 7.87
C MET A 78 10.15 -3.07 9.35
N ARG A 79 11.19 -3.30 10.17
CA ARG A 79 11.19 -2.91 11.59
C ARG A 79 11.18 -1.40 11.80
N GLN A 80 11.79 -0.65 10.90
CA GLN A 80 11.84 0.81 10.97
C GLN A 80 10.59 1.48 10.39
N TRP A 81 9.70 0.74 9.73
CA TRP A 81 8.47 1.27 9.15
C TRP A 81 7.33 1.22 10.19
N PRO A 82 6.88 2.38 10.72
CA PRO A 82 5.74 2.41 11.64
C PRO A 82 4.47 1.96 10.93
N GLY A 83 3.82 0.92 11.44
CA GLY A 83 2.63 0.34 10.83
C GLY A 83 2.90 -0.43 9.54
N ALA A 84 4.08 -1.06 9.43
CA ALA A 84 4.42 -1.94 8.32
C ALA A 84 3.30 -2.98 8.07
N PRO A 85 2.91 -3.23 6.81
CA PRO A 85 1.94 -4.27 6.49
C PRO A 85 2.50 -5.66 6.81
N ALA A 86 1.61 -6.63 6.98
CA ALA A 86 2.03 -8.03 6.96
C ALA A 86 2.65 -8.33 5.58
N TYR A 87 3.75 -9.08 5.54
CA TYR A 87 4.44 -9.34 4.28
C TYR A 87 4.97 -10.76 4.19
N GLU A 88 5.07 -11.24 2.96
CA GLU A 88 5.79 -12.45 2.56
C GLU A 88 6.94 -12.04 1.64
N ALA A 89 8.11 -12.66 1.82
CA ALA A 89 9.30 -12.35 1.04
C ALA A 89 9.83 -13.61 0.34
N ASP A 90 10.06 -13.49 -0.97
CA ASP A 90 10.70 -14.50 -1.81
C ASP A 90 12.02 -13.95 -2.37
N TYR A 91 13.03 -14.83 -2.44
CA TYR A 91 14.39 -14.49 -2.82
C TYR A 91 14.88 -15.55 -3.81
N GLU A 92 14.95 -15.15 -5.08
CA GLU A 92 15.34 -16.01 -6.19
C GLU A 92 16.60 -15.46 -6.85
N ILE A 93 17.51 -16.33 -7.30
CA ILE A 93 18.61 -15.89 -8.17
C ILE A 93 18.16 -16.09 -9.60
N VAL A 94 18.22 -15.01 -10.38
CA VAL A 94 17.88 -15.00 -11.79
C VAL A 94 19.12 -14.65 -12.58
N GLU A 95 19.42 -15.44 -13.60
CA GLU A 95 20.52 -15.17 -14.51
C GLU A 95 19.99 -14.33 -15.67
N GLN A 96 20.47 -13.09 -15.79
CA GLN A 96 19.96 -12.14 -16.76
C GLN A 96 21.09 -11.38 -17.43
N ALA A 97 21.09 -11.37 -18.77
CA ALA A 97 22.17 -10.81 -19.58
C ALA A 97 23.57 -11.36 -19.23
N GLY A 98 23.67 -12.63 -18.84
CA GLY A 98 24.94 -13.29 -18.47
C GLY A 98 25.51 -12.88 -17.11
N ARG A 99 24.72 -12.16 -16.28
CA ARG A 99 25.07 -11.84 -14.89
C ARG A 99 24.05 -12.47 -13.94
N ARG A 100 24.53 -13.04 -12.84
CA ARG A 100 23.66 -13.49 -11.74
C ARG A 100 23.16 -12.26 -10.98
N GLN A 101 21.84 -12.12 -10.89
CA GLN A 101 21.18 -11.08 -10.11
C GLN A 101 20.25 -11.71 -9.08
N LEU A 102 20.15 -11.08 -7.91
CA LEU A 102 19.18 -11.48 -6.90
C LEU A 102 17.87 -10.76 -7.19
N ARG A 103 16.81 -11.54 -7.45
CA ARG A 103 15.43 -11.07 -7.54
C ARG A 103 14.78 -11.20 -6.17
N VAL A 104 14.24 -10.09 -5.67
CA VAL A 104 13.52 -10.02 -4.41
C VAL A 104 12.07 -9.66 -4.71
N VAL A 105 11.14 -10.51 -4.26
CA VAL A 105 9.71 -10.29 -4.38
C VAL A 105 9.13 -10.15 -2.98
N LEU A 106 8.52 -9.00 -2.70
CA LEU A 106 7.85 -8.72 -1.43
C LEU A 106 6.35 -8.56 -1.68
N ARG A 107 5.55 -9.39 -1.04
CA ARG A 107 4.08 -9.33 -1.10
C ARG A 107 3.54 -8.79 0.21
N GLY A 108 2.95 -7.61 0.18
CA GLY A 108 2.32 -6.97 1.33
C GLY A 108 0.81 -7.19 1.36
N HIS A 109 0.26 -7.32 2.57
CA HIS A 109 -1.18 -7.33 2.86
C HIS A 109 -1.53 -6.26 3.88
N ARG A 110 -2.59 -5.51 3.59
CA ARG A 110 -3.15 -4.50 4.49
C ARG A 110 -4.67 -4.64 4.56
N PRO A 111 -5.28 -4.62 5.76
CA PRO A 111 -6.74 -4.53 5.85
C PRO A 111 -7.24 -3.21 5.26
N SER A 112 -8.36 -3.26 4.52
CA SER A 112 -8.98 -2.05 3.97
C SER A 112 -9.89 -1.36 4.99
N PHE A 113 -10.23 -0.09 4.72
CA PHE A 113 -11.21 0.61 5.54
C PHE A 113 -12.58 -0.08 5.47
N LEU A 114 -13.41 0.14 6.51
CA LEU A 114 -14.71 -0.52 6.69
C LEU A 114 -14.62 -2.04 6.92
N ALA A 115 -13.74 -2.49 7.82
CA ALA A 115 -13.64 -3.90 8.21
C ALA A 115 -13.43 -4.86 7.03
N ASN A 116 -12.54 -4.50 6.10
CA ASN A 116 -12.26 -5.26 4.88
C ASN A 116 -13.40 -5.30 3.86
N MET A 117 -14.25 -4.27 3.76
CA MET A 117 -15.33 -4.25 2.76
C MET A 117 -14.98 -3.56 1.44
N LEU A 118 -13.96 -2.70 1.41
CA LEU A 118 -13.61 -1.92 0.21
C LEU A 118 -12.10 -1.76 0.07
N PRO A 119 -11.41 -2.66 -0.67
CA PRO A 119 -11.90 -3.87 -1.33
C PRO A 119 -12.16 -5.02 -0.34
N PRO A 120 -13.08 -5.96 -0.68
CA PRO A 120 -13.32 -7.16 0.10
C PRO A 120 -12.03 -7.99 0.27
N GLY A 121 -11.62 -8.23 1.51
CA GLY A 121 -10.38 -8.96 1.85
C GLY A 121 -9.13 -8.08 2.05
N GLY A 122 -9.25 -6.77 1.84
CA GLY A 122 -8.16 -5.83 2.00
C GLY A 122 -7.29 -5.65 0.76
N TRP A 123 -6.19 -4.93 0.92
CA TRP A 123 -5.26 -4.58 -0.15
C TRP A 123 -4.09 -5.57 -0.18
N HIS A 124 -3.86 -6.11 -1.38
CA HIS A 124 -2.67 -6.90 -1.69
C HIS A 124 -1.80 -6.10 -2.66
N PHE A 125 -0.52 -5.97 -2.37
CA PHE A 125 0.41 -5.23 -3.22
C PHE A 125 1.76 -5.95 -3.24
N THR A 126 2.45 -5.88 -4.37
CA THR A 126 3.72 -6.58 -4.59
C THR A 126 4.78 -5.56 -5.00
N GLY A 127 5.92 -5.57 -4.30
CA GLY A 127 7.15 -4.93 -4.74
C GLY A 127 8.07 -6.00 -5.30
N GLU A 128 8.60 -5.79 -6.49
CA GLU A 128 9.48 -6.75 -7.15
C GLU A 128 10.70 -6.00 -7.66
N SER A 129 11.90 -6.44 -7.25
CA SER A 129 13.12 -5.83 -7.76
C SER A 129 13.21 -6.03 -9.27
N ARG A 130 13.10 -4.94 -10.03
CA ARG A 130 13.19 -5.01 -11.49
C ARG A 130 14.64 -4.84 -11.92
N PRO A 131 15.16 -5.71 -12.80
CA PRO A 131 16.42 -5.47 -13.46
C PRO A 131 16.24 -4.24 -14.36
N THR A 132 16.87 -3.12 -14.01
CA THR A 132 16.95 -1.97 -14.90
C THR A 132 17.80 -2.36 -16.09
N SER A 133 17.17 -2.54 -17.26
CA SER A 133 17.89 -2.60 -18.53
C SER A 133 18.56 -1.25 -18.74
N ILE A 134 19.90 -1.24 -18.64
CA ILE A 134 20.73 -0.10 -19.05
C ILE A 134 20.70 0.04 -20.56
#